data_AF-A0A847DL65-F1
#
_entry.id   AF-A0A847DL65-F1
#
_cell.length_a   1.000
_cell.length_b   1.000
_cell.length_c   1.000
_cell.angle_alpha   90.00
_cell.angle_beta   90.00
_cell.angle_gamma   90.00
#
_symmetry.space_group_name_H-M   'P 1'
#
loop_
_entity.id
_entity.type
_entity.pdbx_description
1 polymer ?
#
loop_
_entity_poly.entity_id
_entity_poly.type
_entity_poly.pdbx_seq_one_letter_code
_entity_poly.pdbx_strand_id
1 'polypeptide(L)'
;MNLESLLNNLITSGLHITDPDINKKHKVLNIFQMALIIIAPLAGLFFRISTGDSLLFFASIMTAALMAAGIMLLRKSGNLVICGNYAIFILWAFISIISWKTGAISIDGIINPSWILNAGLILLAIFLNGYLSGTIWAALIFVQTGIIIFLFRKGYLFTSIIPPDIAATYFMGVYLLCLLFILLFAFLFEKEKSDAMIREQGKSQTIRESKRYMDDIFDRYPLPTFVLDKRHRVIQWNRACSGISGISGEDALGKRVWEGFHMSGHESSMADILLEDIDSISGLFKEEVVSSDKGWFELNTILPGLHGGTRAIITAAPIYDENNDIRGAIQTIQEMKHIQVEGGVQDYLDEAFPRAVFKVDIKGKITFWNRACTELFGFDIDEMAGRSPLDIIDKDYRPLFKNIFVKVFKGESFPDQELRYVSKQDNPVYAIVRIFSCHNPEKGQMECVLINTDITAIQLKLLKMKQLVSEGKEKYRALSEEYDLFRKNISNFVRKKDNPSAE
;
A
#
# COMPACT_ATOMS: atom_id res chain seq x y z
N MET A 1 -1.21 -35.59 -3.54
CA MET A 1 -0.46 -34.78 -2.54
C MET A 1 0.94 -34.58 -3.10
N ASN A 2 1.36 -33.34 -3.33
CA ASN A 2 2.50 -33.03 -4.21
C ASN A 2 3.84 -33.17 -3.46
N LEU A 3 4.84 -33.83 -4.04
CA LEU A 3 6.14 -34.06 -3.38
C LEU A 3 6.84 -32.72 -3.03
N GLU A 4 6.68 -31.73 -3.90
CA GLU A 4 7.16 -30.36 -3.68
C GLU A 4 6.50 -29.70 -2.47
N SER A 5 5.20 -29.93 -2.22
CA SER A 5 4.52 -29.33 -1.08
C SER A 5 4.97 -29.95 0.23
N LEU A 6 5.27 -31.25 0.24
CA LEU A 6 5.85 -31.94 1.40
C LEU A 6 7.28 -31.48 1.65
N LEU A 7 8.11 -31.39 0.61
CA LEU A 7 9.50 -30.92 0.74
C LEU A 7 9.55 -29.47 1.23
N ASN A 8 8.72 -28.59 0.67
CA ASN A 8 8.69 -27.18 1.05
C ASN A 8 8.17 -27.01 2.48
N ASN A 9 7.18 -27.82 2.91
CA ASN A 9 6.67 -27.85 4.28
C ASN A 9 7.71 -28.42 5.28
N LEU A 10 8.51 -29.40 4.86
CA LEU A 10 9.63 -29.93 5.65
C LEU A 10 10.74 -28.87 5.80
N ILE A 11 11.06 -28.16 4.72
CA ILE A 11 12.10 -27.12 4.67
C ILE A 11 11.69 -25.85 5.44
N THR A 12 10.41 -25.51 5.50
CA THR A 12 9.89 -24.38 6.30
C THR A 12 9.38 -24.77 7.70
N SER A 13 9.49 -26.06 8.08
CA SER A 13 8.88 -26.63 9.28
C SER A 13 7.36 -26.42 9.40
N GLY A 14 6.67 -26.06 8.31
CA GLY A 14 5.25 -25.73 8.31
C GLY A 14 4.87 -24.41 8.97
N LEU A 15 5.85 -23.52 9.20
CA LEU A 15 5.59 -22.17 9.68
C LEU A 15 5.35 -21.25 8.47
N HIS A 16 4.18 -20.59 8.43
CA HIS A 16 3.91 -19.51 7.49
C HIS A 16 4.54 -18.22 8.03
N ILE A 17 5.84 -18.06 7.77
CA ILE A 17 6.58 -16.85 8.15
C ILE A 17 6.39 -15.81 7.04
N THR A 18 5.80 -14.67 7.39
CA THR A 18 5.53 -13.55 6.47
C THR A 18 6.79 -12.76 6.13
N ASP A 19 7.77 -12.75 7.04
CA ASP A 19 9.07 -12.12 6.80
C ASP A 19 9.99 -13.02 5.95
N PRO A 20 10.38 -12.58 4.73
CA PRO A 20 11.22 -13.36 3.83
C PRO A 20 12.64 -13.61 4.38
N ASP A 21 13.20 -12.71 5.20
CA ASP A 21 14.55 -12.87 5.75
C ASP A 21 14.57 -13.94 6.84
N ILE A 22 13.58 -13.90 7.74
CA ILE A 22 13.41 -14.92 8.77
C ILE A 22 13.14 -16.28 8.10
N ASN A 23 12.27 -16.33 7.09
CA ASN A 23 12.01 -17.56 6.35
C ASN A 23 13.29 -18.14 5.71
N LYS A 24 14.13 -17.32 5.08
CA LYS A 24 15.43 -17.75 4.51
C LYS A 24 16.33 -18.38 5.58
N LYS A 25 16.46 -17.77 6.76
CA LYS A 25 17.28 -18.31 7.87
C LYS A 25 16.72 -19.63 8.42
N HIS A 26 15.40 -19.74 8.54
CA HIS A 26 14.73 -21.01 8.91
C HIS A 26 15.05 -22.13 7.90
N LYS A 27 14.99 -21.84 6.60
CA LYS A 27 15.32 -22.83 5.56
C LYS A 27 16.78 -23.31 5.67
N VAL A 28 17.72 -22.37 5.86
CA VAL A 28 19.15 -22.72 6.02
C VAL A 28 19.37 -23.60 7.24
N LEU A 29 18.76 -23.26 8.39
CA LEU A 29 18.88 -24.06 9.62
C LEU A 29 18.31 -25.48 9.45
N ASN A 30 17.14 -25.61 8.81
CA ASN A 30 16.53 -26.92 8.55
C ASN A 30 17.34 -27.77 7.57
N ILE A 31 17.83 -27.18 6.48
CA ILE A 31 18.71 -27.87 5.52
C ILE A 31 19.98 -28.36 6.23
N PHE A 32 20.55 -27.53 7.09
CA PHE A 32 21.72 -27.89 7.89
C PHE A 32 21.44 -29.05 8.85
N GLN A 33 20.34 -29.01 9.60
CA GLN A 33 19.93 -30.11 10.49
C GLN A 33 19.67 -31.40 9.70
N MET A 34 18.98 -31.33 8.56
CA MET A 34 18.72 -32.48 7.69
C MET A 34 20.01 -33.09 7.13
N ALA A 35 20.96 -32.26 6.68
CA ALA A 35 22.25 -32.74 6.21
C ALA A 35 23.00 -33.51 7.33
N LEU A 36 22.98 -33.00 8.56
CA LEU A 36 23.63 -33.67 9.69
C LEU A 36 22.94 -34.96 10.14
N ILE A 37 21.61 -35.05 10.01
CA ILE A 37 20.87 -36.30 10.26
C ILE A 37 21.35 -37.41 9.33
N ILE A 38 21.75 -37.10 8.11
CA ILE A 38 22.26 -38.06 7.11
C ILE A 38 23.75 -38.32 7.29
N ILE A 39 24.55 -37.26 7.49
CA ILE A 39 26.03 -37.35 7.51
C ILE A 39 26.54 -37.98 8.82
N ALA A 40 25.93 -37.66 9.97
CA ALA A 40 26.45 -38.13 11.27
C ALA A 40 26.44 -39.67 11.42
N PRO A 41 25.38 -40.41 11.06
CA PRO A 41 25.40 -41.88 11.11
C PRO A 41 26.45 -42.50 10.18
N LEU A 42 26.65 -41.93 8.97
CA LEU A 42 27.68 -42.36 8.02
C LEU A 42 29.08 -42.15 8.58
N ALA A 43 29.33 -41.00 9.22
CA ALA A 43 30.60 -40.73 9.90
C ALA A 43 30.84 -41.70 11.07
N GLY A 44 29.79 -42.04 11.83
CA GLY A 44 29.90 -43.04 12.91
C GLY A 44 30.23 -44.44 12.41
N LEU A 45 29.64 -44.87 11.29
CA LEU A 45 29.98 -46.15 10.64
C LEU A 45 31.46 -46.16 10.21
N PHE A 46 31.93 -45.07 9.63
CA PHE A 46 33.34 -44.92 9.25
C PHE A 46 34.28 -45.06 10.47
N PHE A 47 33.98 -44.39 11.57
CA PHE A 47 34.79 -44.51 12.79
C PHE A 47 34.75 -45.94 13.37
N ARG A 48 33.59 -46.60 13.36
CA ARG A 48 33.46 -47.99 13.82
C ARG A 48 34.30 -48.95 12.98
N ILE A 49 34.29 -48.81 11.66
CA ILE A 49 35.06 -49.66 10.74
C ILE A 49 36.56 -49.39 10.88
N SER A 50 36.96 -48.13 11.00
CA SER A 50 38.38 -47.72 10.94
C SER A 50 39.10 -47.80 12.28
N THR A 51 38.41 -47.56 13.40
CA THR A 51 39.03 -47.52 14.74
C THR A 51 38.48 -48.57 15.71
N GLY A 52 37.41 -49.31 15.34
CA GLY A 52 36.75 -50.27 16.21
C GLY A 52 35.93 -49.66 17.36
N ASP A 53 35.89 -48.33 17.49
CA ASP A 53 35.26 -47.65 18.63
C ASP A 53 33.72 -47.62 18.50
N SER A 54 33.04 -48.34 19.40
CA SER A 54 31.58 -48.38 19.45
C SER A 54 30.96 -47.10 20.04
N LEU A 55 31.71 -46.35 20.85
CA LEU A 55 31.21 -45.15 21.52
C LEU A 55 31.00 -44.00 20.52
N LEU A 56 31.93 -43.81 19.57
CA LEU A 56 31.80 -42.82 18.50
C LEU A 56 30.60 -43.11 17.58
N PHE A 57 30.30 -44.39 17.34
CA PHE A 57 29.13 -44.81 16.59
C PHE A 57 27.81 -44.45 17.30
N PHE A 58 27.68 -44.76 18.59
CA PHE A 58 26.50 -44.37 19.35
C PHE A 58 26.35 -42.86 19.51
N ALA A 59 27.47 -42.13 19.70
CA ALA A 59 27.46 -40.69 19.76
C ALA A 59 26.95 -40.05 18.45
N SER A 60 27.28 -40.65 17.30
CA SER A 60 26.83 -40.13 16.00
C SER A 60 25.34 -40.39 15.74
N ILE A 61 24.82 -41.55 16.14
CA ILE A 61 23.38 -41.85 16.10
C ILE A 61 22.61 -40.91 17.03
N MET A 62 23.13 -40.68 18.25
CA MET A 62 22.53 -39.76 19.20
C MET A 62 22.50 -38.33 18.64
N THR A 63 23.57 -37.90 17.98
CA THR A 63 23.66 -36.60 17.31
C THR A 63 22.56 -36.45 16.24
N ALA A 64 22.35 -37.46 15.40
CA ALA A 64 21.28 -37.45 14.39
C ALA A 64 19.88 -37.38 15.04
N ALA A 65 19.64 -38.14 16.11
CA ALA A 65 18.37 -38.10 16.84
C ALA A 65 18.11 -36.73 17.48
N LEU A 66 19.12 -36.12 18.09
CA LEU A 66 19.03 -34.80 18.70
C LEU A 66 18.82 -33.70 17.65
N MET A 67 19.43 -33.82 16.47
CA MET A 67 19.18 -32.92 15.34
C MET A 67 17.75 -33.03 14.81
N ALA A 68 17.19 -34.24 14.73
CA ALA A 68 15.78 -34.45 14.37
C ALA A 68 14.83 -33.84 15.41
N ALA A 69 15.15 -33.95 16.71
CA ALA A 69 14.43 -33.26 17.77
C ALA A 69 14.53 -31.72 17.63
N GLY A 70 15.63 -31.22 17.11
CA GLY A 70 15.82 -29.79 16.80
C GLY A 70 14.84 -29.26 15.75
N ILE A 71 14.56 -30.04 14.70
CA ILE A 71 13.56 -29.69 13.68
C ILE A 71 12.16 -29.61 14.32
N MET A 72 11.83 -30.55 15.21
CA MET A 72 10.56 -30.53 15.94
C MET A 72 10.46 -29.35 16.91
N LEU A 73 11.57 -28.99 17.56
CA LEU A 73 11.65 -27.85 18.47
C LEU A 73 11.46 -26.52 17.72
N LEU A 74 12.04 -26.38 16.52
CA LEU A 74 11.83 -25.23 15.65
C LEU A 74 10.37 -25.11 15.24
N ARG A 75 9.73 -26.23 14.90
CA ARG A 75 8.30 -26.28 14.55
C ARG A 75 7.39 -25.87 15.70
N LYS A 76 7.73 -26.22 16.95
CA LYS A 76 6.90 -25.93 18.13
C LYS A 76 7.15 -24.55 18.71
N SER A 77 8.40 -24.09 18.75
CA SER A 77 8.77 -22.83 19.40
C SER A 77 8.72 -21.63 18.47
N GLY A 78 8.96 -21.81 17.17
CA GLY A 78 9.11 -20.72 16.21
C GLY A 78 10.32 -19.81 16.45
N ASN A 79 11.12 -20.06 17.49
CA ASN A 79 12.21 -19.16 17.88
C ASN A 79 13.53 -19.61 17.23
N LEU A 80 13.95 -18.88 16.20
CA LEU A 80 15.18 -19.13 15.45
C LEU A 80 16.43 -19.13 16.34
N VAL A 81 16.49 -18.24 17.34
CA VAL A 81 17.69 -18.06 18.17
C VAL A 81 17.97 -19.28 19.03
N ILE A 82 16.93 -19.78 19.70
CA ILE A 82 17.03 -20.96 20.57
C ILE A 82 17.37 -22.20 19.75
N CYS A 83 16.68 -22.40 18.63
CA CYS A 83 16.88 -23.57 17.78
C CYS A 83 18.23 -23.56 17.08
N GLY A 84 18.69 -22.39 16.63
CA GLY A 84 20.02 -22.22 16.05
C GLY A 84 21.13 -22.56 17.05
N ASN A 85 21.06 -22.01 18.26
CA ASN A 85 22.03 -22.32 19.32
C ASN A 85 22.00 -23.80 19.73
N TYR A 86 20.81 -24.41 19.80
CA TYR A 86 20.66 -25.84 20.06
C TYR A 86 21.35 -26.71 18.99
N ALA A 87 21.14 -26.41 17.71
CA ALA A 87 21.77 -27.14 16.61
C ALA A 87 23.29 -27.00 16.61
N ILE A 88 23.79 -25.77 16.82
CA ILE A 88 25.22 -25.48 16.91
C ILE A 88 25.84 -26.22 18.10
N PHE A 89 25.18 -26.24 19.26
CA PHE A 89 25.64 -26.95 20.45
C PHE A 89 25.79 -28.46 20.23
N ILE A 90 24.82 -29.09 19.58
CA ILE A 90 24.88 -30.53 19.29
C ILE A 90 26.05 -30.86 18.38
N LEU A 91 26.24 -30.08 17.30
CA LEU A 91 27.37 -30.32 16.39
C LEU A 91 28.71 -30.06 17.09
N TRP A 92 28.80 -28.99 17.89
CA TRP A 92 29.97 -28.67 18.70
C TRP A 92 30.31 -29.82 19.67
N ALA A 93 29.32 -30.36 20.38
CA ALA A 93 29.51 -31.48 21.31
C ALA A 93 30.00 -32.74 20.57
N PHE A 94 29.43 -33.03 19.40
CA PHE A 94 29.86 -34.17 18.57
C PHE A 94 31.32 -34.02 18.09
N ILE A 95 31.69 -32.86 17.57
CA ILE A 95 33.08 -32.56 17.16
C ILE A 95 34.04 -32.65 18.35
N SER A 96 33.59 -32.20 19.53
CA SER A 96 34.36 -32.28 20.78
C SER A 96 34.62 -33.73 21.19
N ILE A 97 33.62 -34.60 21.10
CA ILE A 97 33.74 -36.03 21.42
C ILE A 97 34.71 -36.72 20.43
N ILE A 98 34.58 -36.42 19.14
CA ILE A 98 35.53 -36.91 18.12
C ILE A 98 36.95 -36.48 18.49
N SER A 99 37.15 -35.18 18.72
CA SER A 99 38.46 -34.61 19.05
C SER A 99 39.06 -35.22 20.31
N TRP A 100 38.24 -35.47 21.33
CA TRP A 100 38.66 -36.09 22.59
C TRP A 100 39.12 -37.55 22.42
N LYS A 101 38.50 -38.29 21.49
CA LYS A 101 38.74 -39.73 21.31
C LYS A 101 39.85 -40.04 20.31
N THR A 102 39.88 -39.29 19.21
CA THR A 102 40.89 -39.47 18.14
C THR A 102 42.19 -38.75 18.44
N GLY A 103 42.22 -37.91 19.49
CA GLY A 103 43.40 -37.20 19.96
C GLY A 103 43.70 -35.90 19.26
N ALA A 104 42.94 -35.57 18.21
CA ALA A 104 42.96 -34.28 17.55
C ALA A 104 44.33 -33.80 17.03
N ILE A 105 45.38 -34.62 17.10
CA ILE A 105 46.76 -34.25 16.82
C ILE A 105 47.39 -35.45 16.12
N SER A 106 47.93 -35.23 14.92
CA SER A 106 48.59 -36.29 14.19
C SER A 106 49.94 -36.61 14.85
N ILE A 107 50.48 -37.79 14.54
CA ILE A 107 51.78 -38.24 15.04
C ILE A 107 52.91 -37.25 14.69
N ASP A 108 52.73 -36.42 13.63
CA ASP A 108 53.71 -35.44 13.15
C ASP A 108 53.33 -33.95 13.36
N GLY A 109 52.20 -33.62 13.99
CA GLY A 109 51.88 -32.23 14.33
C GLY A 109 50.42 -31.77 14.30
N ILE A 110 50.26 -30.45 14.44
CA ILE A 110 49.03 -29.74 14.83
C ILE A 110 48.20 -29.34 13.61
N ILE A 111 47.56 -30.29 12.92
CA ILE A 111 46.48 -29.94 11.99
C ILE A 111 45.32 -30.91 12.18
N ASN A 112 44.32 -30.48 12.95
CA ASN A 112 43.04 -31.16 13.01
C ASN A 112 42.03 -30.49 12.07
N PRO A 113 41.43 -31.23 11.12
CA PRO A 113 40.28 -30.75 10.37
C PRO A 113 39.08 -30.32 11.23
N SER A 114 38.94 -30.85 12.45
CA SER A 114 37.90 -30.41 13.41
C SER A 114 37.98 -28.92 13.77
N TRP A 115 39.17 -28.30 13.69
CA TRP A 115 39.32 -26.88 13.96
C TRP A 115 38.74 -26.01 12.85
N ILE A 116 38.78 -26.50 11.61
CA ILE A 116 38.19 -25.81 10.46
C ILE A 116 36.65 -25.94 10.51
N LEU A 117 36.12 -27.08 10.96
CA LEU A 117 34.68 -27.22 11.26
C LEU A 117 34.22 -26.23 12.33
N ASN A 118 35.03 -25.98 13.34
CA ASN A 118 34.74 -24.97 14.37
C ASN A 118 34.67 -23.54 13.81
N ALA A 119 35.52 -23.18 12.83
CA ALA A 119 35.40 -21.90 12.14
C ALA A 119 34.08 -21.79 11.36
N GLY A 120 33.66 -22.88 10.71
CA GLY A 120 32.34 -22.98 10.07
C GLY A 120 31.18 -22.80 11.06
N LEU A 121 31.27 -23.37 12.27
CA LEU A 121 30.28 -23.20 13.32
C LEU A 121 30.13 -21.75 13.77
N ILE A 122 31.23 -21.01 13.88
CA ILE A 122 31.22 -19.59 14.23
C ILE A 122 30.52 -18.79 13.13
N LEU A 123 30.83 -19.05 11.85
CA LEU A 123 30.15 -18.39 10.72
C LEU A 123 28.65 -18.69 10.71
N LEU A 124 28.25 -19.93 10.98
CA LEU A 124 26.85 -20.32 11.11
C LEU A 124 26.16 -19.60 12.28
N ALA A 125 26.84 -19.46 13.42
CA ALA A 125 26.33 -18.73 14.58
C ALA A 125 26.09 -17.24 14.27
N ILE A 126 27.05 -16.60 13.57
CA ILE A 126 26.93 -15.21 13.12
C ILE A 126 25.74 -15.05 12.17
N PHE A 127 25.59 -15.97 11.21
CA PHE A 127 24.52 -15.92 10.21
C PHE A 127 23.12 -16.05 10.85
N LEU A 128 22.94 -17.01 11.76
CA LEU A 128 21.65 -17.30 12.38
C LEU A 128 21.28 -16.26 13.44
N ASN A 129 22.22 -15.91 14.31
CA ASN A 129 21.94 -15.22 15.57
C ASN A 129 22.70 -13.89 15.74
N GLY A 130 23.45 -13.47 14.71
CA GLY A 130 24.21 -12.23 14.70
C GLY A 130 25.56 -12.32 15.41
N TYR A 131 26.29 -11.19 15.40
CA TYR A 131 27.67 -11.10 15.89
C TYR A 131 27.85 -11.50 17.35
N LEU A 132 26.90 -11.17 18.23
CA LEU A 132 26.98 -11.51 19.66
C LEU A 132 27.06 -13.03 19.86
N SER A 133 26.20 -13.80 19.17
CA SER A 133 26.24 -15.26 19.23
C SER A 133 27.56 -15.81 18.68
N GLY A 134 28.04 -15.25 17.56
CA GLY A 134 29.34 -15.58 17.01
C GLY A 134 30.50 -15.41 18.01
N THR A 135 30.52 -14.30 18.75
CA THR A 135 31.58 -14.05 19.75
C THR A 135 31.53 -15.03 20.93
N ILE A 136 30.33 -15.39 21.39
CA ILE A 136 30.13 -16.37 22.47
C ILE A 136 30.65 -17.74 22.03
N TRP A 137 30.28 -18.18 20.83
CA TRP A 137 30.72 -19.46 20.27
C TRP A 137 32.22 -19.48 19.99
N ALA A 138 32.79 -18.38 19.50
CA ALA A 138 34.23 -18.25 19.30
C ALA A 138 35.01 -18.38 20.61
N ALA A 139 34.55 -17.73 21.68
CA ALA A 139 35.18 -17.85 23.00
C ALA A 139 35.11 -19.29 23.54
N LEU A 140 33.95 -19.94 23.39
CA LEU A 140 33.75 -21.32 23.85
C LEU A 140 34.65 -22.31 23.09
N ILE A 141 34.75 -22.18 21.77
CA ILE A 141 35.66 -22.97 20.92
C ILE A 141 37.13 -22.70 21.27
N PHE A 142 37.50 -21.47 21.60
CA PHE A 142 38.87 -21.12 21.98
C PHE A 142 39.26 -21.81 23.29
N VAL A 143 38.39 -21.79 24.30
CA VAL A 143 38.59 -22.48 25.58
C VAL A 143 38.72 -23.99 25.37
N GLN A 144 37.82 -24.58 24.59
CA GLN A 144 37.87 -26.01 24.26
C GLN A 144 39.19 -26.40 23.59
N THR A 145 39.62 -25.63 22.59
CA THR A 145 40.88 -25.86 21.88
C THR A 145 42.07 -25.80 22.86
N GLY A 146 42.06 -24.83 23.77
CA GLY A 146 43.07 -24.72 24.83
C GLY A 146 43.13 -25.95 25.75
N ILE A 147 41.98 -26.50 26.14
CA ILE A 147 41.91 -27.73 26.97
C ILE A 147 42.52 -28.93 26.24
N ILE A 148 42.19 -29.11 24.95
CA ILE A 148 42.73 -30.23 24.15
C ILE A 148 44.26 -30.14 24.05
N ILE A 149 44.79 -28.93 23.76
CA ILE A 149 46.24 -28.69 23.69
C ILE A 149 46.90 -28.95 25.05
N PHE A 150 46.27 -28.53 26.15
CA PHE A 150 46.77 -28.77 27.50
C PHE A 150 46.86 -30.27 27.83
N LEU A 151 45.82 -31.05 27.49
CA LEU A 151 45.78 -32.49 27.71
C LEU A 151 46.85 -33.21 26.90
N PHE A 152 47.06 -32.80 25.65
CA PHE A 152 48.14 -33.32 24.82
C PHE A 152 49.52 -33.06 25.44
N ARG A 153 49.78 -31.83 25.89
CA ARG A 153 51.05 -31.49 26.56
C ARG A 153 51.30 -32.32 27.82
N LYS A 154 50.25 -32.77 28.50
CA LYS A 154 50.32 -33.63 29.70
C LYS A 154 50.51 -35.11 29.38
N GLY A 155 50.61 -35.50 28.10
CA GLY A 155 50.83 -36.89 27.69
C GLY A 155 49.59 -37.76 27.84
N TYR A 156 48.38 -37.18 27.74
CA TYR A 156 47.14 -37.95 27.77
C TYR A 156 47.08 -38.93 26.59
N LEU A 157 46.85 -40.21 26.88
CA LEU A 157 46.77 -41.27 25.86
C LEU A 157 45.37 -41.31 25.27
N PHE A 158 45.27 -41.02 23.99
CA PHE A 158 44.02 -41.10 23.25
C PHE A 158 43.70 -42.55 22.87
N THR A 159 42.45 -42.96 23.09
CA THR A 159 42.06 -44.37 23.02
C THR A 159 41.81 -44.88 21.60
N SER A 160 41.56 -43.96 20.66
CA SER A 160 40.98 -44.30 19.34
C SER A 160 41.73 -43.53 18.24
N ILE A 161 43.07 -43.61 18.26
CA ILE A 161 43.93 -42.94 17.28
C ILE A 161 43.66 -43.51 15.88
N ILE A 162 43.56 -42.63 14.89
CA ILE A 162 43.33 -43.03 13.50
C ILE A 162 44.56 -43.78 12.99
N PRO A 163 44.40 -44.97 12.38
CA PRO A 163 45.51 -45.73 11.81
C PRO A 163 46.34 -44.90 10.82
N PRO A 164 47.69 -44.98 10.87
CA PRO A 164 48.58 -44.13 10.07
C PRO A 164 48.43 -44.34 8.55
N ASP A 165 47.95 -45.50 8.11
CA ASP A 165 47.64 -45.86 6.73
C ASP A 165 46.43 -45.12 6.14
N ILE A 166 45.46 -44.74 6.97
CA ILE A 166 44.22 -44.04 6.54
C ILE A 166 44.26 -42.54 6.93
N ALA A 167 45.13 -42.17 7.87
CA ALA A 167 45.23 -40.82 8.44
C ALA A 167 45.32 -39.72 7.38
N ALA A 168 46.23 -39.85 6.39
CA ALA A 168 46.41 -38.83 5.35
C ALA A 168 45.13 -38.59 4.51
N THR A 169 44.48 -39.67 4.09
CA THR A 169 43.23 -39.63 3.31
C THR A 169 42.09 -39.04 4.12
N TYR A 170 41.97 -39.41 5.40
CA TYR A 170 41.00 -38.83 6.31
C TYR A 170 41.19 -37.33 6.47
N PHE A 171 42.41 -36.89 6.78
CA PHE A 171 42.70 -35.47 6.99
C PHE A 171 42.43 -34.63 5.74
N MET A 172 42.83 -35.12 4.55
CA MET A 172 42.55 -34.44 3.28
C MET A 172 41.05 -34.38 2.96
N GLY A 173 40.32 -35.49 3.17
CA GLY A 173 38.88 -35.54 2.94
C GLY A 173 38.09 -34.59 3.84
N VAL A 174 38.41 -34.56 5.14
CA VAL A 174 37.74 -33.63 6.06
C VAL A 174 38.15 -32.19 5.76
N TYR A 175 39.40 -31.91 5.40
CA TYR A 175 39.84 -30.57 4.98
C TYR A 175 39.03 -30.04 3.79
N LEU A 176 38.86 -30.84 2.74
CA LEU A 176 38.06 -30.47 1.55
C LEU A 176 36.59 -30.21 1.91
N LEU A 177 36.00 -31.05 2.77
CA LEU A 177 34.63 -30.85 3.26
C LEU A 177 34.49 -29.54 4.06
N CYS A 178 35.47 -29.22 4.91
CA CYS A 178 35.46 -27.98 5.68
C CYS A 178 35.59 -26.75 4.79
N LEU A 179 36.48 -26.81 3.78
CA LEU A 179 36.67 -25.72 2.83
C LEU A 179 35.39 -25.49 2.03
N LEU A 180 34.72 -26.55 1.57
CA LEU A 180 33.41 -26.47 0.92
C LEU A 180 32.36 -25.84 1.85
N PHE A 181 32.33 -26.23 3.12
CA PHE A 181 31.42 -25.68 4.11
C PHE A 181 31.64 -24.18 4.30
N ILE A 182 32.90 -23.75 4.51
CA ILE A 182 33.24 -22.32 4.66
C ILE A 182 32.87 -21.52 3.40
N LEU A 183 33.17 -22.04 2.20
CA LEU A 183 32.80 -21.38 0.94
C LEU A 183 31.29 -21.23 0.79
N LEU A 184 30.51 -22.24 1.17
CA LEU A 184 29.06 -22.19 1.12
C LEU A 184 28.51 -21.12 2.06
N PHE A 185 29.06 -20.97 3.27
CA PHE A 185 28.68 -19.90 4.19
C PHE A 185 29.15 -18.52 3.72
N ALA A 186 30.35 -18.41 3.16
CA ALA A 186 30.84 -17.17 2.57
C ALA A 186 29.90 -16.70 1.44
N PHE A 187 29.48 -17.60 0.56
CA PHE A 187 28.52 -17.30 -0.51
C PHE A 187 27.13 -16.94 0.03
N LEU A 188 26.63 -17.65 1.05
CA LEU A 188 25.37 -17.30 1.71
C LEU A 188 25.42 -15.90 2.33
N PHE A 189 26.54 -15.55 2.96
CA PHE A 189 26.74 -14.24 3.58
C PHE A 189 26.87 -13.12 2.56
N GLU A 190 27.63 -13.34 1.49
CA GLU A 190 27.73 -12.39 0.37
C GLU A 190 26.36 -12.15 -0.28
N LYS A 191 25.57 -13.22 -0.47
CA LYS A 191 24.19 -13.12 -0.96
C LYS A 191 23.30 -12.34 -0.01
N GLU A 192 23.35 -12.59 1.31
CA GLU A 192 22.56 -11.83 2.30
C GLU A 192 22.94 -10.34 2.30
N LYS A 193 24.24 -10.03 2.21
CA LYS A 193 24.72 -8.65 2.14
C LYS A 193 24.23 -7.94 0.87
N SER A 194 24.28 -8.61 -0.28
CA SER A 194 23.80 -8.07 -1.56
C SER A 194 22.28 -7.83 -1.53
N ASP A 195 21.51 -8.81 -1.06
CA ASP A 195 20.06 -8.70 -0.91
C ASP A 195 19.67 -7.52 0.02
N ALA A 196 20.38 -7.34 1.14
CA ALA A 196 20.17 -6.24 2.08
C ALA A 196 20.44 -4.88 1.43
N MET A 197 21.55 -4.76 0.69
CA MET A 197 21.94 -3.52 0.01
C MET A 197 20.93 -3.11 -1.08
N ILE A 198 20.45 -4.07 -1.88
CA ILE A 198 19.42 -3.82 -2.91
C ILE A 198 18.13 -3.31 -2.26
N ARG A 199 17.74 -3.86 -1.10
CA ARG A 199 16.53 -3.41 -0.38
C ARG A 199 16.67 -2.00 0.17
N GLU A 200 17.81 -1.65 0.75
CA GLU A 200 18.05 -0.28 1.23
C GLU A 200 18.05 0.74 0.07
N GLN A 201 18.67 0.38 -1.05
CA GLN A 201 18.63 1.20 -2.26
C GLN A 201 17.20 1.33 -2.81
N GLY A 202 16.45 0.22 -2.87
CA GLY A 202 15.06 0.20 -3.29
C GLY A 202 14.18 1.10 -2.42
N LYS A 203 14.26 0.99 -1.10
CA LYS A 203 13.51 1.86 -0.17
C LYS A 203 13.86 3.34 -0.36
N SER A 204 15.15 3.66 -0.46
CA SER A 204 15.61 5.03 -0.67
C SER A 204 15.14 5.61 -2.00
N GLN A 205 15.13 4.77 -3.05
CA GLN A 205 14.66 5.15 -4.37
C GLN A 205 13.15 5.38 -4.38
N THR A 206 12.35 4.49 -3.78
CA THR A 206 10.90 4.66 -3.67
C THR A 206 10.52 5.95 -2.92
N ILE A 207 11.21 6.27 -1.82
CA ILE A 207 11.00 7.53 -1.10
C ILE A 207 11.36 8.73 -1.99
N ARG A 208 12.49 8.66 -2.71
CA ARG A 208 12.94 9.73 -3.60
C ARG A 208 11.99 9.94 -4.79
N GLU A 209 11.49 8.86 -5.38
CA GLU A 209 10.52 8.89 -6.48
C GLU A 209 9.17 9.43 -6.02
N SER A 210 8.66 8.98 -4.86
CA SER A 210 7.43 9.49 -4.27
C SER A 210 7.53 10.98 -3.95
N LYS A 211 8.64 11.42 -3.36
CA LYS A 211 8.89 12.85 -3.10
C LYS A 211 8.90 13.66 -4.40
N ARG A 212 9.67 13.21 -5.40
CA ARG A 212 9.76 13.89 -6.70
C ARG A 212 8.41 13.96 -7.41
N TYR A 213 7.60 12.90 -7.33
CA TYR A 213 6.26 12.86 -7.91
C TYR A 213 5.32 13.86 -7.24
N MET A 214 5.33 13.94 -5.90
CA MET A 214 4.55 14.96 -5.18
C MET A 214 5.01 16.39 -5.49
N ASP A 215 6.31 16.63 -5.53
CA ASP A 215 6.86 17.94 -5.88
C ASP A 215 6.45 18.34 -7.33
N ASP A 216 6.46 17.39 -8.29
CA ASP A 216 6.06 17.65 -9.68
C ASP A 216 4.54 17.87 -9.83
N ILE A 217 3.70 17.15 -9.09
CA ILE A 217 2.25 17.42 -9.03
C ILE A 217 2.00 18.82 -8.49
N PHE A 218 2.65 19.16 -7.38
CA PHE A 218 2.43 20.44 -6.72
C PHE A 218 2.90 21.60 -7.62
N ASP A 219 4.08 21.49 -8.22
CA ASP A 219 4.65 22.51 -9.11
C ASP A 219 3.81 22.72 -10.37
N ARG A 220 3.27 21.65 -10.96
CA ARG A 220 2.42 21.71 -12.16
C ARG A 220 0.95 22.01 -11.88
N TYR A 221 0.55 22.09 -10.62
CA TYR A 221 -0.84 22.38 -10.27
C TYR A 221 -1.22 23.79 -10.77
N PRO A 222 -2.30 23.93 -11.57
CA PRO A 222 -2.57 25.16 -12.31
C PRO A 222 -3.14 26.29 -11.43
N LEU A 223 -3.61 26.00 -10.22
CA LEU A 223 -4.09 27.02 -9.30
C LEU A 223 -2.97 27.40 -8.32
N PRO A 224 -2.83 28.68 -7.95
CA PRO A 224 -1.92 29.11 -6.90
C PRO A 224 -2.18 28.34 -5.61
N THR A 225 -1.21 27.52 -5.21
CA THR A 225 -1.28 26.71 -3.99
C THR A 225 0.04 26.78 -3.25
N PHE A 226 -0.06 26.99 -1.94
CA PHE A 226 1.08 27.00 -1.04
C PHE A 226 0.76 26.23 0.25
N VAL A 227 1.82 25.81 0.95
CA VAL A 227 1.70 25.11 2.24
C VAL A 227 2.54 25.85 3.28
N LEU A 228 1.98 26.01 4.47
CA LEU A 228 2.63 26.60 5.65
C LEU A 228 2.96 25.54 6.70
N ASP A 229 4.03 25.73 7.46
CA ASP A 229 4.32 24.99 8.69
C ASP A 229 3.65 25.62 9.93
N LYS A 230 3.66 24.92 11.08
CA LYS A 230 3.21 25.45 12.40
C LYS A 230 3.85 26.79 12.81
N ARG A 231 4.94 27.22 12.17
CA ARG A 231 5.62 28.50 12.46
C ARG A 231 5.23 29.57 11.45
N HIS A 232 4.19 29.33 10.65
CA HIS A 232 3.66 30.24 9.63
C HIS A 232 4.72 30.57 8.57
N ARG A 233 5.51 29.58 8.17
CA ARG A 233 6.52 29.70 7.11
C ARG A 233 6.15 28.83 5.93
N VAL A 234 6.36 29.35 4.73
CA VAL A 234 6.10 28.63 3.48
C VAL A 234 7.05 27.43 3.35
N ILE A 235 6.50 26.24 3.22
CA ILE A 235 7.26 24.99 2.98
C ILE A 235 7.08 24.44 1.56
N GLN A 236 6.03 24.87 0.86
CA GLN A 236 5.78 24.55 -0.53
C GLN A 236 5.17 25.77 -1.23
N TRP A 237 5.65 26.05 -2.43
CA TRP A 237 5.21 27.19 -3.25
C TRP A 237 5.20 26.78 -4.72
N ASN A 238 4.02 26.68 -5.33
CA ASN A 238 3.94 26.17 -6.68
C ASN A 238 4.22 27.25 -7.75
N ARG A 239 4.36 26.78 -9.00
CA ARG A 239 4.60 27.64 -10.14
C ARG A 239 3.49 28.68 -10.36
N ALA A 240 2.24 28.33 -10.08
CA ALA A 240 1.11 29.25 -10.22
C ALA A 240 1.20 30.42 -9.22
N CYS A 241 1.59 30.16 -7.97
CA CYS A 241 1.90 31.23 -7.00
C CYS A 241 3.04 32.13 -7.47
N SER A 242 4.09 31.55 -8.08
CA SER A 242 5.22 32.32 -8.62
C SER A 242 4.80 33.22 -9.79
N GLY A 243 3.89 32.73 -10.64
CA GLY A 243 3.38 33.48 -11.79
C GLY A 243 2.57 34.71 -11.40
N ILE A 244 1.81 34.63 -10.30
CA ILE A 244 0.97 35.73 -9.82
C ILE A 244 1.77 36.71 -8.94
N SER A 245 2.52 36.18 -7.97
CA SER A 245 3.26 37.01 -7.01
C SER A 245 4.52 37.64 -7.60
N GLY A 246 5.06 37.07 -8.68
CA GLY A 246 6.39 37.40 -9.19
C GLY A 246 7.55 36.90 -8.31
N ILE A 247 7.26 36.17 -7.23
CA ILE A 247 8.26 35.66 -6.28
C ILE A 247 8.59 34.21 -6.64
N SER A 248 9.88 33.91 -6.76
CA SER A 248 10.34 32.54 -7.01
C SER A 248 10.04 31.61 -5.82
N GLY A 249 9.81 30.32 -6.09
CA GLY A 249 9.64 29.34 -5.01
C GLY A 249 10.83 29.30 -4.05
N GLU A 250 12.06 29.40 -4.56
CA GLU A 250 13.28 29.41 -3.73
C GLU A 250 13.32 30.62 -2.77
N ASP A 251 12.84 31.78 -3.22
CA ASP A 251 12.78 32.98 -2.39
C ASP A 251 11.62 32.99 -1.40
N ALA A 252 10.51 32.32 -1.72
CA ALA A 252 9.34 32.22 -0.87
C ALA A 252 9.54 31.23 0.28
N LEU A 253 10.29 30.15 0.05
CA LEU A 253 10.51 29.08 1.03
C LEU A 253 11.15 29.61 2.33
N GLY A 254 10.57 29.23 3.47
CA GLY A 254 11.03 29.60 4.80
C GLY A 254 10.64 31.01 5.27
N LYS A 255 10.03 31.83 4.40
CA LYS A 255 9.50 33.15 4.75
C LYS A 255 8.01 33.09 5.08
N ARG A 256 7.47 34.21 5.58
CA ARG A 256 6.02 34.43 5.69
C ARG A 256 5.39 34.45 4.30
N VAL A 257 4.09 34.19 4.25
CA VAL A 257 3.33 34.26 3.00
C VAL A 257 3.38 35.66 2.42
N TRP A 258 3.28 35.76 1.09
CA TRP A 258 3.27 37.05 0.40
C TRP A 258 2.02 37.86 0.76
N GLU A 259 2.20 39.15 1.08
CA GLU A 259 1.13 40.07 1.51
C GLU A 259 -0.04 40.17 0.52
N GLY A 260 0.19 39.88 -0.76
CA GLY A 260 -0.86 39.84 -1.78
C GLY A 260 -1.92 38.75 -1.56
N PHE A 261 -1.65 37.75 -0.73
CA PHE A 261 -2.58 36.68 -0.35
C PHE A 261 -3.26 36.89 1.01
N HIS A 262 -3.09 38.06 1.62
CA HIS A 262 -3.80 38.43 2.85
C HIS A 262 -5.28 38.70 2.58
N MET A 263 -6.13 38.23 3.51
CA MET A 263 -7.58 38.38 3.44
C MET A 263 -8.00 39.83 3.68
N SER A 264 -9.12 40.27 3.10
CA SER A 264 -9.68 41.59 3.41
C SER A 264 -10.00 41.71 4.90
N GLY A 265 -9.47 42.76 5.55
CA GLY A 265 -9.65 43.01 6.99
C GLY A 265 -8.73 42.22 7.93
N HIS A 266 -7.80 41.41 7.42
CA HIS A 266 -6.83 40.67 8.23
C HIS A 266 -5.41 40.76 7.63
N GLU A 267 -4.37 40.88 8.46
CA GLU A 267 -2.96 40.91 8.02
C GLU A 267 -2.37 39.50 7.79
N SER A 268 -3.21 38.51 7.44
CA SER A 268 -2.79 37.10 7.36
C SER A 268 -3.60 36.32 6.33
N SER A 269 -3.06 35.20 5.88
CA SER A 269 -3.76 34.29 4.96
C SER A 269 -4.75 33.39 5.70
N MET A 270 -5.65 32.76 4.96
CA MET A 270 -6.58 31.78 5.53
C MET A 270 -5.85 30.57 6.13
N ALA A 271 -4.73 30.13 5.54
CA ALA A 271 -3.87 29.10 6.09
C ALA A 271 -3.24 29.50 7.43
N ASP A 272 -2.88 30.77 7.61
CA ASP A 272 -2.37 31.27 8.90
C ASP A 272 -3.46 31.20 9.98
N ILE A 273 -4.68 31.64 9.64
CA ILE A 273 -5.82 31.60 10.57
C ILE A 273 -6.14 30.15 10.97
N LEU A 274 -6.08 29.19 10.03
CA LEU A 274 -6.27 27.76 10.29
C LEU A 274 -5.24 27.15 11.25
N LEU A 275 -4.02 27.67 11.27
CA LEU A 275 -2.97 27.18 12.16
C LEU A 275 -3.15 27.65 13.60
N GLU A 276 -3.76 28.82 13.81
CA GLU A 276 -4.03 29.37 15.14
C GLU A 276 -5.31 28.81 15.74
N ASP A 277 -6.43 28.84 14.98
CA ASP A 277 -7.71 28.35 15.44
C ASP A 277 -8.61 27.90 14.28
N ILE A 278 -8.87 26.59 14.21
CA ILE A 278 -9.75 25.97 13.21
C ILE A 278 -11.21 26.43 13.38
N ASP A 279 -11.67 26.62 14.61
CA ASP A 279 -13.08 26.94 14.89
C ASP A 279 -13.40 28.41 14.60
N SER A 280 -12.40 29.29 14.66
CA SER A 280 -12.51 30.73 14.39
C SER A 280 -13.02 31.04 12.98
N ILE A 281 -12.73 30.22 11.97
CA ILE A 281 -13.15 30.46 10.59
C ILE A 281 -14.67 30.37 10.43
N SER A 282 -15.31 29.44 11.14
CA SER A 282 -16.76 29.28 11.13
C SER A 282 -17.50 30.46 11.80
N GLY A 283 -16.82 31.17 12.71
CA GLY A 283 -17.33 32.37 13.39
C GLY A 283 -17.07 33.68 12.63
N LEU A 284 -15.88 33.83 12.03
CA LEU A 284 -15.43 35.07 11.37
C LEU A 284 -16.08 35.29 9.99
N PHE A 285 -16.46 34.23 9.27
CA PHE A 285 -16.91 34.31 7.87
C PHE A 285 -18.31 33.72 7.63
N LYS A 286 -19.23 33.87 8.59
CA LYS A 286 -20.60 33.33 8.54
C LYS A 286 -21.39 33.62 7.24
N GLU A 287 -21.10 34.72 6.55
CA GLU A 287 -21.79 35.13 5.31
C GLU A 287 -21.01 34.80 4.02
N GLU A 288 -19.75 34.36 4.12
CA GLU A 288 -18.84 34.12 2.98
C GLU A 288 -18.40 32.65 2.82
N VAL A 289 -18.77 31.77 3.76
CA VAL A 289 -18.51 30.32 3.69
C VAL A 289 -19.42 29.67 2.65
N VAL A 290 -18.82 29.16 1.58
CA VAL A 290 -19.54 28.47 0.49
C VAL A 290 -19.79 27.00 0.83
N SER A 291 -18.86 26.36 1.56
CA SER A 291 -18.99 24.98 2.05
C SER A 291 -18.00 24.68 3.18
N SER A 292 -18.43 23.86 4.14
CA SER A 292 -17.60 23.27 5.21
C SER A 292 -17.96 21.78 5.30
N ASP A 293 -17.54 21.00 4.31
CA ASP A 293 -17.75 19.54 4.32
C ASP A 293 -16.39 18.84 4.43
N LYS A 294 -16.14 18.17 5.57
CA LYS A 294 -14.99 17.25 5.79
C LYS A 294 -13.59 17.89 5.77
N GLY A 295 -13.33 18.88 6.63
CA GLY A 295 -11.96 19.25 7.02
C GLY A 295 -11.20 20.16 6.04
N TRP A 296 -11.91 20.82 5.12
CA TRP A 296 -11.39 21.90 4.28
C TRP A 296 -12.47 23.00 4.23
N PHE A 297 -12.02 24.25 4.15
CA PHE A 297 -12.86 25.43 4.25
C PHE A 297 -12.77 26.22 2.94
N GLU A 298 -13.91 26.67 2.44
CA GLU A 298 -14.02 27.43 1.20
C GLU A 298 -14.68 28.79 1.45
N LEU A 299 -13.98 29.87 1.11
CA LEU A 299 -14.40 31.26 1.28
C LEU A 299 -14.39 32.00 -0.04
N ASN A 300 -15.43 32.79 -0.32
CA ASN A 300 -15.46 33.71 -1.44
C ASN A 300 -15.21 35.13 -0.94
N THR A 301 -14.01 35.66 -1.19
CA THR A 301 -13.60 36.96 -0.68
C THR A 301 -12.88 37.80 -1.74
N ILE A 302 -12.57 39.04 -1.39
CA ILE A 302 -11.76 39.94 -2.20
C ILE A 302 -10.34 39.96 -1.62
N LEU A 303 -9.34 39.75 -2.46
CA LEU A 303 -7.93 39.87 -2.09
C LEU A 303 -7.43 41.27 -2.46
N PRO A 304 -7.23 42.19 -1.50
CA PRO A 304 -6.90 43.59 -1.80
C PRO A 304 -5.53 43.75 -2.46
N GLY A 305 -4.56 42.91 -2.05
CA GLY A 305 -3.20 42.92 -2.59
C GLY A 305 -3.04 42.18 -3.91
N LEU A 306 -4.06 41.45 -4.37
CA LEU A 306 -4.06 40.74 -5.63
C LEU A 306 -4.71 41.61 -6.72
N HIS A 307 -3.89 42.14 -7.63
CA HIS A 307 -4.31 42.98 -8.77
C HIS A 307 -5.32 44.11 -8.42
N GLY A 308 -5.23 44.67 -7.21
CA GLY A 308 -6.05 45.81 -6.79
C GLY A 308 -7.48 45.46 -6.34
N GLY A 309 -7.71 44.23 -5.85
CA GLY A 309 -9.01 43.81 -5.31
C GLY A 309 -9.73 42.77 -6.16
N THR A 310 -9.02 41.76 -6.66
CA THR A 310 -9.65 40.65 -7.39
C THR A 310 -10.48 39.78 -6.45
N ARG A 311 -11.69 39.41 -6.90
CA ARG A 311 -12.53 38.44 -6.21
C ARG A 311 -11.96 37.04 -6.45
N ALA A 312 -11.74 36.29 -5.38
CA ALA A 312 -11.17 34.95 -5.45
C ALA A 312 -11.91 33.99 -4.51
N ILE A 313 -12.00 32.74 -4.94
CA ILE A 313 -12.40 31.63 -4.08
C ILE A 313 -11.12 31.10 -3.44
N ILE A 314 -11.10 31.09 -2.11
CA ILE A 314 -9.96 30.63 -1.32
C ILE A 314 -10.38 29.35 -0.62
N THR A 315 -9.54 28.35 -0.77
CA THR A 315 -9.75 27.04 -0.20
C THR A 315 -8.58 26.70 0.70
N ALA A 316 -8.83 26.35 1.97
CA ALA A 316 -7.75 26.01 2.88
C ALA A 316 -8.08 24.78 3.75
N ALA A 317 -7.06 23.99 4.07
CA ALA A 317 -7.20 22.78 4.90
C ALA A 317 -5.98 22.56 5.81
N PRO A 318 -6.16 22.11 7.06
CA PRO A 318 -5.06 21.70 7.91
C PRO A 318 -4.45 20.37 7.43
N ILE A 319 -3.12 20.26 7.55
CA ILE A 319 -2.35 19.04 7.33
C ILE A 319 -1.99 18.47 8.70
N TYR A 320 -2.36 17.22 8.95
CA TYR A 320 -2.10 16.54 10.22
C TYR A 320 -0.83 15.67 10.16
N ASP A 321 -0.18 15.50 11.31
CA ASP A 321 0.88 14.51 11.51
C ASP A 321 0.32 13.14 11.94
N GLU A 322 1.17 12.13 12.07
CA GLU A 322 0.78 10.78 12.52
C GLU A 322 0.06 10.76 13.89
N ASN A 323 0.32 11.76 14.75
CA ASN A 323 -0.32 11.94 16.05
C ASN A 323 -1.63 12.74 16.01
N ASN A 324 -2.14 13.05 14.81
CA ASN A 324 -3.33 13.88 14.58
C ASN A 324 -3.20 15.35 15.02
N ASP A 325 -1.98 15.84 15.23
CA ASP A 325 -1.67 17.26 15.45
C ASP A 325 -1.50 18.01 14.13
N ILE A 326 -1.92 19.28 14.06
CA ILE A 326 -1.82 20.12 12.85
C ILE A 326 -0.36 20.41 12.49
N ARG A 327 0.25 19.66 11.58
CA ARG A 327 1.63 19.90 11.10
C ARG A 327 1.79 21.17 10.27
N GLY A 328 0.74 21.56 9.56
CA GLY A 328 0.75 22.67 8.62
C GLY A 328 -0.63 22.98 8.08
N ALA A 329 -0.73 23.90 7.13
CA ALA A 329 -1.97 24.18 6.42
C ALA A 329 -1.68 24.39 4.94
N ILE A 330 -2.54 23.87 4.07
CA ILE A 330 -2.52 24.10 2.62
C ILE A 330 -3.60 25.11 2.26
N GLN A 331 -3.28 26.04 1.37
CA GLN A 331 -4.24 26.98 0.80
C GLN A 331 -4.08 27.05 -0.71
N THR A 332 -5.22 27.02 -1.40
CA THR A 332 -5.36 27.21 -2.84
C THR A 332 -6.22 28.44 -3.10
N ILE A 333 -5.85 29.22 -4.11
CA ILE A 333 -6.56 30.43 -4.51
C ILE A 333 -7.03 30.26 -5.95
N GLN A 334 -8.30 30.57 -6.20
CA GLN A 334 -8.88 30.57 -7.53
C GLN A 334 -9.45 31.96 -7.84
N GLU A 335 -8.80 32.68 -8.74
CA GLU A 335 -9.29 33.98 -9.21
C GLU A 335 -10.60 33.82 -9.99
N MET A 336 -11.56 34.71 -9.71
CA MET A 336 -12.76 34.86 -10.53
C MET A 336 -12.47 35.97 -11.55
N LYS A 337 -12.41 35.61 -12.84
CA LYS A 337 -12.21 36.59 -13.91
C LYS A 337 -13.31 37.66 -13.87
N HIS A 338 -12.92 38.92 -13.71
CA HIS A 338 -13.78 40.07 -13.98
C HIS A 338 -14.00 40.15 -15.49
N ILE A 339 -15.12 39.63 -15.98
CA ILE A 339 -15.56 39.87 -17.37
C ILE A 339 -16.10 41.30 -17.40
N GLN A 340 -15.40 42.21 -18.09
CA GLN A 340 -15.87 43.56 -18.35
C GLN A 340 -17.14 43.48 -19.20
N VAL A 341 -18.23 44.03 -18.67
CA VAL A 341 -19.56 44.02 -19.26
C VAL A 341 -19.64 45.10 -20.35
N GLU A 342 -19.40 44.70 -21.61
CA GLU A 342 -19.82 45.50 -22.78
C GLU A 342 -20.93 44.81 -23.62
N GLY A 343 -21.24 43.53 -23.35
CA GLY A 343 -22.40 42.81 -23.90
C GLY A 343 -23.49 42.69 -22.83
N GLY A 344 -24.75 42.91 -23.20
CA GLY A 344 -25.88 42.95 -22.26
C GLY A 344 -26.05 41.70 -21.40
N VAL A 345 -26.97 41.77 -20.43
CA VAL A 345 -27.29 40.74 -19.41
C VAL A 345 -27.49 39.32 -19.99
N GLN A 346 -27.83 39.21 -21.28
CA GLN A 346 -27.98 37.95 -22.01
C GLN A 346 -26.63 37.24 -22.28
N ASP A 347 -25.59 37.97 -22.71
CA ASP A 347 -24.26 37.39 -23.04
C ASP A 347 -23.48 36.97 -21.77
N TYR A 348 -23.68 37.69 -20.66
CA TYR A 348 -23.07 37.40 -19.36
C TYR A 348 -23.49 36.02 -18.79
N LEU A 349 -24.72 35.58 -19.07
CA LEU A 349 -25.24 34.30 -18.57
C LEU A 349 -24.84 33.11 -19.45
N ASP A 350 -24.47 33.36 -20.70
CA ASP A 350 -24.01 32.33 -21.63
C ASP A 350 -22.53 31.97 -21.42
N GLU A 351 -21.65 32.94 -21.08
CA GLU A 351 -20.25 32.65 -20.74
C GLU A 351 -20.03 32.16 -19.30
N ALA A 352 -20.85 32.62 -18.34
CA ALA A 352 -20.69 32.24 -16.92
C ALA A 352 -21.23 30.84 -16.59
N PHE A 353 -22.11 30.27 -17.42
CA PHE A 353 -22.74 28.97 -17.16
C PHE A 353 -22.72 28.06 -18.41
N PRO A 354 -21.68 27.20 -18.58
CA PRO A 354 -21.68 26.17 -19.64
C PRO A 354 -22.72 25.05 -19.41
N ARG A 355 -23.67 25.25 -18.48
CA ARG A 355 -24.74 24.32 -18.13
C ARG A 355 -26.08 24.91 -18.53
N ALA A 356 -27.06 24.06 -18.81
CA ALA A 356 -28.40 24.49 -19.19
C ALA A 356 -29.12 25.12 -17.99
N VAL A 357 -29.33 26.44 -18.02
CA VAL A 357 -29.97 27.21 -16.95
C VAL A 357 -31.24 27.89 -17.45
N PHE A 358 -32.35 27.68 -16.73
CA PHE A 358 -33.59 28.42 -16.96
C PHE A 358 -34.22 28.87 -15.65
N LYS A 359 -35.02 29.95 -15.71
CA LYS A 359 -35.75 30.50 -14.55
C LYS A 359 -37.24 30.41 -14.75
N VAL A 360 -37.96 30.27 -13.64
CA VAL A 360 -39.42 30.13 -13.60
C VAL A 360 -40.01 31.11 -12.59
N ASP A 361 -41.05 31.85 -12.99
CA ASP A 361 -41.76 32.79 -12.11
C ASP A 361 -42.70 32.09 -11.11
N ILE A 362 -43.28 32.87 -10.19
CA ILE A 362 -44.30 32.40 -9.23
C ILE A 362 -45.55 31.79 -9.88
N LYS A 363 -45.81 32.06 -11.17
CA LYS A 363 -46.94 31.52 -11.93
C LYS A 363 -46.57 30.22 -12.65
N GLY A 364 -45.34 29.73 -12.47
CA GLY A 364 -44.86 28.50 -13.11
C GLY A 364 -44.50 28.68 -14.58
N LYS A 365 -44.17 29.90 -15.01
CA LYS A 365 -43.80 30.22 -16.39
C LYS A 365 -42.31 30.51 -16.52
N ILE A 366 -41.71 30.06 -17.62
CA ILE A 366 -40.29 30.28 -17.90
C ILE A 366 -40.07 31.77 -18.24
N THR A 367 -39.19 32.41 -17.48
CA THR A 367 -38.82 33.83 -17.67
C THR A 367 -37.43 34.03 -18.26
N PHE A 368 -36.59 33.00 -18.19
CA PHE A 368 -35.22 33.02 -18.68
C PHE A 368 -34.81 31.65 -19.18
N TRP A 369 -34.04 31.61 -20.26
CA TRP A 369 -33.56 30.41 -20.93
C TRP A 369 -32.20 30.74 -21.57
N ASN A 370 -31.14 30.06 -21.16
CA ASN A 370 -29.81 30.32 -21.72
C ASN A 370 -29.55 29.49 -22.99
N ARG A 371 -28.47 29.82 -23.72
CA ARG A 371 -28.11 29.10 -24.94
C ARG A 371 -27.88 27.60 -24.72
N ALA A 372 -27.28 27.23 -23.59
CA ALA A 372 -27.07 25.82 -23.25
C ALA A 372 -28.39 25.04 -23.09
N CYS A 373 -29.49 25.68 -22.68
CA CYS A 373 -30.81 25.07 -22.73
C CYS A 373 -31.31 24.84 -24.16
N THR A 374 -31.04 25.76 -25.10
CA THR A 374 -31.39 25.60 -26.51
C THR A 374 -30.64 24.42 -27.13
N GLU A 375 -29.36 24.26 -26.81
CA GLU A 375 -28.53 23.14 -27.26
C GLU A 375 -28.97 21.81 -26.63
N LEU A 376 -29.32 21.79 -25.33
CA LEU A 376 -29.69 20.57 -24.61
C LEU A 376 -31.11 20.09 -24.93
N PHE A 377 -32.09 21.00 -24.94
CA PHE A 377 -33.51 20.64 -25.08
C PHE A 377 -34.04 20.85 -26.51
N GLY A 378 -33.35 21.64 -27.35
CA GLY A 378 -33.71 21.90 -28.74
C GLY A 378 -34.81 22.95 -28.94
N PHE A 379 -35.20 23.67 -27.88
CA PHE A 379 -36.19 24.75 -27.93
C PHE A 379 -35.50 26.10 -27.77
N ASP A 380 -35.94 27.09 -28.54
CA ASP A 380 -35.45 28.46 -28.42
C ASP A 380 -36.15 29.21 -27.27
N ILE A 381 -35.53 30.29 -26.76
CA ILE A 381 -36.13 31.15 -25.73
C ILE A 381 -37.47 31.70 -26.22
N ASP A 382 -37.59 32.07 -27.49
CA ASP A 382 -38.84 32.63 -28.05
C ASP A 382 -40.00 31.63 -28.02
N GLU A 383 -39.70 30.33 -28.05
CA GLU A 383 -40.70 29.26 -27.98
C GLU A 383 -41.09 28.93 -26.53
N MET A 384 -40.14 29.06 -25.60
CA MET A 384 -40.28 28.61 -24.20
C MET A 384 -40.65 29.74 -23.24
N ALA A 385 -40.36 30.99 -23.57
CA ALA A 385 -40.73 32.13 -22.76
C ALA A 385 -42.25 32.17 -22.51
N GLY A 386 -42.65 32.22 -21.24
CA GLY A 386 -44.05 32.24 -20.84
C GLY A 386 -44.77 30.88 -20.84
N ARG A 387 -44.12 29.79 -21.27
CA ARG A 387 -44.63 28.41 -21.17
C ARG A 387 -44.29 27.75 -19.85
N SER A 388 -44.94 26.62 -19.56
CA SER A 388 -44.67 25.86 -18.35
C SER A 388 -43.51 24.89 -18.56
N PRO A 389 -42.56 24.77 -17.62
CA PRO A 389 -41.50 23.76 -17.70
C PRO A 389 -42.05 22.32 -17.62
N LEU A 390 -43.32 22.12 -17.23
CA LEU A 390 -43.97 20.81 -17.26
C LEU A 390 -44.15 20.25 -18.68
N ASP A 391 -44.07 21.09 -19.71
CA ASP A 391 -44.19 20.68 -21.11
C ASP A 391 -42.99 19.86 -21.57
N ILE A 392 -41.80 20.17 -21.03
CA ILE A 392 -40.55 19.44 -21.31
C ILE A 392 -40.22 18.36 -20.27
N ILE A 393 -40.87 18.38 -19.11
CA ILE A 393 -40.66 17.34 -18.07
C ILE A 393 -41.50 16.13 -18.40
N ASP A 394 -40.86 14.97 -18.32
CA ASP A 394 -41.49 13.68 -18.53
C ASP A 394 -42.68 13.45 -17.56
N LYS A 395 -43.74 12.82 -18.07
CA LYS A 395 -45.00 12.61 -17.33
C LYS A 395 -44.80 11.96 -15.97
N ASP A 396 -43.86 11.02 -15.85
CA ASP A 396 -43.58 10.30 -14.61
C ASP A 396 -42.97 11.20 -13.52
N TYR A 397 -42.27 12.27 -13.94
CA TYR A 397 -41.52 13.17 -13.06
C TYR A 397 -42.27 14.48 -12.74
N ARG A 398 -43.40 14.76 -13.41
CA ARG A 398 -44.24 15.95 -13.17
C ARG A 398 -44.73 16.08 -11.72
N PRO A 399 -45.17 15.02 -11.02
CA PRO A 399 -45.60 15.12 -9.62
C PRO A 399 -44.45 15.50 -8.68
N LEU A 400 -43.27 14.90 -8.91
CA LEU A 400 -42.05 15.19 -8.16
C LEU A 400 -41.67 16.68 -8.32
N PHE A 401 -41.65 17.17 -9.56
CA PHE A 401 -41.35 18.56 -9.86
C PHE A 401 -42.32 19.53 -9.18
N LYS A 402 -43.62 19.27 -9.22
CA LYS A 402 -44.64 20.13 -8.56
C LYS A 402 -44.39 20.25 -7.05
N ASN A 403 -44.02 19.15 -6.39
CA ASN A 403 -43.73 19.15 -4.96
C ASN A 403 -42.47 19.98 -4.65
N ILE A 404 -41.39 19.76 -5.42
CA ILE A 404 -40.14 20.52 -5.29
C ILE A 404 -40.39 22.02 -5.51
N PHE A 405 -41.14 22.36 -6.57
CA PHE A 405 -41.45 23.75 -6.90
C PHE A 405 -42.15 24.48 -5.74
N VAL A 406 -43.15 23.86 -5.10
CA VAL A 406 -43.84 24.44 -3.94
C VAL A 406 -42.90 24.66 -2.76
N LYS A 407 -41.97 23.74 -2.51
CA LYS A 407 -41.01 23.84 -1.41
C LYS A 407 -39.94 24.91 -1.65
N VAL A 408 -39.52 25.09 -2.90
CA VAL A 408 -38.51 26.10 -3.27
C VAL A 408 -39.02 27.52 -3.01
N PHE A 409 -40.29 27.80 -3.31
CA PHE A 409 -40.91 29.09 -2.99
C PHE A 409 -41.20 29.30 -1.50
N LYS A 410 -41.05 28.25 -0.67
CA LYS A 410 -41.06 28.35 0.80
C LYS A 410 -39.66 28.57 1.40
N GLY A 411 -38.63 28.69 0.56
CA GLY A 411 -37.25 28.98 0.98
C GLY A 411 -36.32 27.76 1.03
N GLU A 412 -36.77 26.58 0.58
CA GLU A 412 -35.90 25.39 0.51
C GLU A 412 -35.07 25.37 -0.79
N SER A 413 -33.86 24.81 -0.74
CA SER A 413 -33.01 24.59 -1.92
C SER A 413 -32.68 23.11 -2.09
N PHE A 414 -32.66 22.63 -3.32
CA PHE A 414 -32.43 21.23 -3.65
C PHE A 414 -31.16 21.10 -4.52
N PRO A 415 -30.06 20.54 -3.97
CA PRO A 415 -28.77 20.53 -4.66
C PRO A 415 -28.64 19.47 -5.73
N ASP A 416 -29.31 18.31 -5.64
CA ASP A 416 -29.18 17.26 -6.65
C ASP A 416 -30.51 16.50 -6.79
N GLN A 417 -31.33 16.89 -7.77
CA GLN A 417 -32.58 16.19 -8.11
C GLN A 417 -32.49 15.61 -9.51
N GLU A 418 -32.73 14.30 -9.63
CA GLU A 418 -32.77 13.65 -10.94
C GLU A 418 -34.11 13.89 -11.61
N LEU A 419 -34.08 14.52 -12.78
CA LEU A 419 -35.26 14.75 -13.61
C LEU A 419 -35.03 14.21 -15.01
N ARG A 420 -36.08 13.59 -15.57
CA ARG A 420 -36.13 13.21 -16.99
C ARG A 420 -36.90 14.27 -17.77
N TYR A 421 -36.26 14.80 -18.80
CA TYR A 421 -36.82 15.73 -19.75
C TYR A 421 -37.04 15.06 -21.11
N VAL A 422 -37.89 15.67 -21.93
CA VAL A 422 -38.17 15.29 -23.30
C VAL A 422 -37.77 16.47 -24.19
N SER A 423 -36.85 16.23 -25.12
CA SER A 423 -36.39 17.25 -26.08
C SER A 423 -37.43 17.48 -27.18
N LYS A 424 -37.26 18.54 -27.98
CA LYS A 424 -38.10 18.83 -29.16
C LYS A 424 -38.18 17.68 -30.18
N GLN A 425 -37.17 16.82 -30.22
CA GLN A 425 -37.11 15.64 -31.09
C GLN A 425 -37.63 14.35 -30.41
N ASP A 426 -38.32 14.48 -29.27
CA ASP A 426 -38.86 13.38 -28.46
C ASP A 426 -37.77 12.45 -27.87
N ASN A 427 -36.53 12.95 -27.76
CA ASN A 427 -35.41 12.24 -27.16
C ASN A 427 -35.39 12.43 -25.63
N PRO A 428 -35.15 11.36 -24.83
CA PRO A 428 -35.04 11.47 -23.39
C PRO A 428 -33.72 12.12 -22.99
N VAL A 429 -33.80 13.19 -22.20
CA VAL A 429 -32.64 13.87 -21.61
C VAL A 429 -32.67 13.65 -20.11
N TYR A 430 -31.62 13.03 -19.57
CA TYR A 430 -31.46 12.83 -18.14
C TYR A 430 -30.60 13.95 -17.58
N ALA A 431 -31.12 14.68 -16.59
CA ALA A 431 -30.36 15.75 -15.96
C ALA A 431 -30.43 15.68 -14.43
N ILE A 432 -29.30 16.01 -13.81
CA ILE A 432 -29.25 16.35 -12.38
C ILE A 432 -29.47 17.85 -12.27
N VAL A 433 -30.46 18.22 -11.47
CA VAL A 433 -31.00 19.57 -11.42
C VAL A 433 -30.79 20.16 -10.04
N ARG A 434 -30.12 21.31 -10.01
CA ARG A 434 -30.03 22.20 -8.85
C ARG A 434 -31.16 23.20 -8.91
N ILE A 435 -31.93 23.28 -7.84
CA ILE A 435 -33.11 24.13 -7.78
C ILE A 435 -33.04 24.99 -6.52
N PHE A 436 -33.04 26.30 -6.70
CA PHE A 436 -33.04 27.26 -5.61
C PHE A 436 -33.87 28.48 -5.97
N SER A 437 -34.31 29.23 -4.95
CA SER A 437 -35.04 30.47 -5.16
C SER A 437 -34.07 31.65 -5.21
N CYS A 438 -34.35 32.62 -6.08
CA CYS A 438 -33.61 33.88 -6.16
C CYS A 438 -34.59 35.06 -6.23
N HIS A 439 -34.22 36.20 -5.65
CA HIS A 439 -35.02 37.41 -5.75
C HIS A 439 -34.62 38.18 -7.01
N ASN A 440 -35.58 38.52 -7.87
CA ASN A 440 -35.33 39.35 -9.04
C ASN A 440 -35.27 40.85 -8.63
N PRO A 441 -34.12 41.53 -8.74
CA PRO A 441 -33.97 42.93 -8.32
C PRO A 441 -34.82 43.92 -9.12
N GLU A 442 -35.10 43.64 -10.39
CA GLU A 442 -35.81 44.57 -11.29
C GLU A 442 -37.34 44.48 -11.14
N LYS A 443 -37.86 43.30 -10.80
CA LYS A 443 -39.32 43.04 -10.73
C LYS A 443 -39.86 42.85 -9.32
N GLY A 444 -39.00 42.79 -8.29
CA GLY A 444 -39.42 42.62 -6.91
C GLY A 444 -40.15 41.30 -6.64
N GLN A 445 -39.86 40.25 -7.43
CA GLN A 445 -40.54 38.95 -7.35
C GLN A 445 -39.53 37.82 -7.13
N MET A 446 -39.95 36.81 -6.39
CA MET A 446 -39.20 35.55 -6.24
C MET A 446 -39.26 34.76 -7.53
N GLU A 447 -38.12 34.25 -7.98
CA GLU A 447 -37.98 33.36 -9.12
C GLU A 447 -37.31 32.06 -8.68
N CYS A 448 -37.61 30.97 -9.37
CA CYS A 448 -36.98 29.67 -9.18
C CYS A 448 -35.92 29.49 -10.28
N VAL A 449 -34.67 29.25 -9.90
CA VAL A 449 -33.56 29.00 -10.83
C VAL A 449 -33.31 27.50 -10.89
N LEU A 450 -33.20 26.98 -12.11
CA LEU A 450 -32.90 25.57 -12.37
C LEU A 450 -31.61 25.47 -13.17
N ILE A 451 -30.61 24.81 -12.60
CA ILE A 451 -29.34 24.51 -13.27
C ILE A 451 -29.33 23.02 -13.59
N ASN A 452 -29.32 22.68 -14.87
CA ASN A 452 -29.41 21.32 -15.38
C ASN A 452 -28.02 20.87 -15.84
N THR A 453 -27.58 19.73 -15.29
CA THR A 453 -26.37 19.05 -15.73
C THR A 453 -26.75 17.79 -16.49
N ASP A 454 -26.39 17.71 -17.76
CA ASP A 454 -26.68 16.54 -18.59
C ASP A 454 -25.89 15.31 -18.10
N ILE A 455 -26.62 14.24 -17.80
CA ILE A 455 -26.09 12.93 -17.42
C ILE A 455 -26.58 11.82 -18.37
N THR A 456 -27.15 12.17 -19.51
CA THR A 456 -27.75 11.23 -20.48
C THR A 456 -26.77 10.16 -20.91
N ALA A 457 -25.54 10.54 -21.27
CA ALA A 457 -24.50 9.58 -21.68
C ALA A 457 -24.17 8.56 -20.56
N ILE A 458 -24.11 9.03 -19.32
CA ILE A 458 -23.81 8.18 -18.15
C ILE A 458 -25.00 7.24 -17.89
N GLN A 459 -26.22 7.76 -17.92
CA GLN A 459 -27.42 6.99 -17.63
C GLN A 459 -27.69 5.90 -18.68
N LEU A 460 -27.52 6.21 -19.96
CA LEU A 460 -27.64 5.22 -21.03
C LEU A 460 -26.57 4.11 -20.91
N LYS A 461 -25.34 4.47 -20.53
CA LYS A 461 -24.28 3.49 -20.28
C LYS A 461 -24.61 2.58 -19.10
N LEU A 462 -25.15 3.14 -18.00
CA LEU A 462 -25.59 2.38 -16.84
C LEU A 462 -26.73 1.41 -17.18
N LEU A 463 -27.71 1.85 -17.98
CA LEU A 463 -28.81 0.98 -18.45
C LEU A 463 -28.27 -0.18 -19.30
N LYS A 464 -27.35 0.10 -20.23
CA LYS A 464 -26.71 -0.92 -21.06
C LYS A 464 -25.91 -1.92 -20.22
N MET A 465 -25.17 -1.46 -19.21
CA MET A 465 -24.45 -2.34 -18.29
C MET A 465 -25.40 -3.23 -17.47
N LYS A 466 -26.50 -2.67 -16.94
CA LYS A 466 -27.51 -3.44 -16.21
C LYS A 466 -28.11 -4.55 -17.08
N GLN A 467 -28.40 -4.25 -18.35
CA GLN A 467 -28.91 -5.24 -19.30
C GLN A 467 -27.88 -6.36 -19.56
N LEU A 468 -26.61 -6.01 -19.83
CA LEU A 468 -25.54 -6.99 -20.02
C LEU A 468 -25.32 -7.90 -18.79
N VAL A 469 -25.41 -7.33 -17.59
CA VAL A 469 -25.33 -8.11 -16.34
C VAL A 469 -26.52 -9.06 -16.22
N SER A 470 -27.73 -8.63 -16.58
CA SER A 470 -28.91 -9.48 -16.57
C SER A 470 -28.78 -10.65 -17.55
N GLU A 471 -28.40 -10.35 -18.80
CA GLU A 471 -28.18 -11.36 -19.85
C GLU A 471 -27.05 -12.34 -19.46
N GLY A 472 -25.96 -11.84 -18.88
CA GLY A 472 -24.87 -12.67 -18.37
C GLY A 472 -25.31 -13.60 -17.23
N LYS A 473 -26.15 -13.09 -16.32
CA LYS A 473 -26.70 -13.87 -15.19
C LYS A 473 -27.64 -14.97 -15.66
N GLU A 474 -28.46 -14.71 -16.68
CA GLU A 474 -29.33 -15.71 -17.29
C GLU A 474 -28.53 -16.80 -18.01
N LYS A 475 -27.53 -16.42 -18.82
CA LYS A 475 -26.62 -17.38 -19.47
C LYS A 475 -25.88 -18.26 -18.47
N TYR A 476 -25.40 -17.67 -17.36
CA TYR A 476 -24.73 -18.42 -16.31
C TYR A 476 -25.67 -19.41 -15.61
N ARG A 477 -26.92 -19.00 -15.33
CA ARG A 477 -27.94 -19.92 -14.78
C ARG A 477 -28.22 -21.09 -15.70
N ALA A 478 -28.45 -20.83 -16.99
CA ALA A 478 -28.69 -21.89 -17.98
C ALA A 478 -27.52 -22.88 -18.07
N LEU A 479 -26.28 -22.38 -18.09
CA LEU A 479 -25.08 -23.23 -18.14
C LEU A 479 -24.90 -24.05 -16.85
N SER A 480 -25.22 -23.47 -15.68
CA SER A 480 -25.17 -24.18 -14.40
C SER A 480 -26.20 -25.32 -14.35
N GLU A 481 -27.43 -25.07 -14.82
CA GLU A 481 -28.49 -26.09 -14.89
C GLU A 481 -28.10 -27.24 -15.84
N GLU A 482 -27.52 -26.92 -17.01
CA GLU A 482 -27.02 -27.92 -17.96
C GLU A 482 -25.87 -28.75 -17.38
N TYR A 483 -24.93 -28.11 -16.68
CA TYR A 483 -23.83 -28.80 -16.00
C TYR A 483 -24.32 -29.76 -14.91
N ASP A 484 -25.30 -29.35 -14.09
CA ASP A 484 -25.89 -30.20 -13.06
C ASP A 484 -26.64 -31.39 -13.67
N LEU A 485 -27.33 -31.17 -14.79
CA LEU A 485 -28.04 -32.22 -15.53
C LEU A 485 -27.05 -33.24 -16.15
N PHE A 486 -25.95 -32.75 -16.73
CA PHE A 486 -24.86 -33.58 -17.25
C PHE A 486 -24.20 -34.41 -16.14
N ARG A 487 -23.90 -33.79 -14.99
CA ARG A 487 -23.34 -34.48 -13.82
C ARG A 487 -24.27 -35.58 -13.30
N LYS A 488 -25.57 -35.32 -13.23
CA LYS A 488 -26.59 -36.31 -12.82
C LYS A 488 -26.67 -37.47 -13.81
N ASN A 489 -26.58 -37.19 -15.11
CA ASN A 489 -26.57 -38.23 -16.15
C ASN A 489 -25.32 -39.11 -16.08
N ILE A 490 -24.12 -38.52 -15.89
CA ILE A 490 -22.89 -39.30 -15.69
C ILE A 490 -23.00 -40.16 -14.43
N SER A 491 -23.48 -39.61 -13.31
CA SER A 491 -23.65 -40.37 -12.07
C SER A 491 -24.61 -41.56 -12.24
N ASN A 492 -25.67 -41.40 -13.02
CA ASN A 492 -26.60 -42.49 -13.34
C ASN A 492 -25.96 -43.52 -14.28
N PHE A 493 -25.16 -43.08 -15.26
CA PHE A 493 -24.45 -43.98 -16.18
C PHE A 493 -23.41 -44.84 -15.47
N VAL A 494 -22.65 -44.24 -14.54
CA VAL A 494 -21.68 -44.95 -13.69
C VAL A 494 -22.39 -45.96 -12.79
N ARG A 495 -23.50 -45.57 -12.12
CA ARG A 495 -24.31 -46.49 -11.31
C ARG A 495 -24.90 -47.67 -12.10
N LYS A 496 -25.29 -47.47 -13.37
CA LYS A 496 -25.76 -48.57 -14.23
C LYS A 496 -24.65 -49.55 -14.62
N LYS A 497 -23.40 -49.09 -14.69
CA LYS A 497 -22.25 -49.92 -15.07
C LYS A 497 -21.79 -50.82 -13.91
N ASP A 498 -22.00 -50.38 -12.67
CA ASP A 498 -21.62 -51.12 -11.46
C ASP A 498 -22.68 -52.15 -11.00
N ASN A 499 -23.85 -52.22 -11.65
CA ASN A 499 -24.88 -53.25 -11.42
C ASN A 499 -25.42 -53.81 -12.75
N PRO A 500 -24.73 -54.79 -13.38
CA PRO A 500 -25.20 -55.42 -14.62
C PRO A 500 -26.18 -56.58 -14.39
N SER A 501 -26.60 -56.85 -13.15
CA SER A 501 -27.39 -58.04 -12.79
C SER A 501 -28.70 -57.66 -12.09
N ALA A 502 -29.70 -57.28 -12.89
CA ALA A 502 -31.12 -57.32 -12.53
C ALA A 502 -31.98 -57.23 -13.81
N GLU A 503 -31.84 -58.22 -14.69
CA GLU A 503 -32.92 -58.72 -15.55
C GLU A 503 -33.01 -60.24 -15.38
#